data_AF-A0A956QA50-F1
#
_entry.id   AF-A0A956QA50-F1
#
_cell.length_a   1.000
_cell.length_b   1.000
_cell.length_c   1.000
_cell.angle_alpha   90.00
_cell.angle_beta   90.00
_cell.angle_gamma   90.00
#
_symmetry.space_group_name_H-M   'P 1'
#
loop_
_entity.id
_entity.type
_entity.pdbx_description
1 polymer ?
#
loop_
_entity_poly.entity_id
_entity_poly.type
_entity_poly.pdbx_seq_one_letter_code
_entity_poly.pdbx_strand_id
1 'polypeptide(L)'
;MDHEWSSHTLADHLQGWDWFSLQMEDGTDVMAFRLRRQDGGWDPFNAGSYAGHWLGADDFSLKVTDVWKSPTSGVEYPAGWELAIPSRGKLYRIEPAMADQELQVSVRYWEGAVTIKEAHSGVTGVGYVELVGYAARDWRARRDSNPQPSGP
;
A
#
# COMPACT_ATOMS: atom_id res chain seq x y z
N MET A 1 -3.56 -15.34 8.43
CA MET A 1 -3.20 -14.93 9.80
C MET A 1 -1.79 -14.44 9.73
N ASP A 2 -1.63 -13.12 9.79
CA ASP A 2 -0.32 -12.51 9.88
C ASP A 2 0.17 -12.61 11.33
N HIS A 3 1.42 -12.99 11.50
CA HIS A 3 2.15 -12.88 12.75
C HIS A 3 3.27 -11.90 12.49
N GLU A 4 3.13 -10.69 13.02
CA GLU A 4 4.25 -9.78 13.16
C GLU A 4 4.80 -9.86 14.59
N TRP A 5 6.09 -10.15 14.71
CA TRP A 5 6.87 -9.83 15.89
C TRP A 5 7.84 -8.72 15.51
N SER A 6 7.50 -7.48 15.86
CA SER A 6 8.51 -6.42 15.97
C SER A 6 8.42 -5.79 17.36
N SER A 7 9.50 -5.93 18.12
CA SER A 7 9.71 -5.29 19.43
C SER A 7 10.30 -3.89 19.29
N HIS A 8 10.27 -3.31 18.10
CA HIS A 8 10.92 -2.03 17.82
C HIS A 8 9.90 -1.10 17.18
N THR A 9 9.74 0.07 17.80
CA THR A 9 9.36 1.31 17.11
C THR A 9 9.95 1.32 15.70
N LEU A 10 9.18 1.82 14.72
CA LEU A 10 9.69 2.14 13.38
C LEU A 10 11.14 2.60 13.49
N ALA A 11 12.05 2.01 12.69
CA ALA A 11 13.42 2.49 12.66
C ALA A 11 13.42 4.01 12.44
N ASP A 12 14.28 4.75 13.14
CA ASP A 12 14.21 6.22 13.21
C ASP A 12 14.29 6.91 11.84
N HIS A 13 14.79 6.23 10.80
CA HIS A 13 14.85 6.75 9.43
C HIS A 13 13.55 6.55 8.63
N LEU A 14 12.60 5.78 9.15
CA LEU A 14 11.32 5.50 8.53
C LEU A 14 10.26 6.50 9.02
N GLN A 15 9.44 6.96 8.07
CA GLN A 15 8.25 7.77 8.35
C GLN A 15 7.02 6.89 8.57
N GLY A 16 6.92 5.77 7.86
CA GLY A 16 5.75 4.89 7.90
C GLY A 16 5.84 3.76 6.87
N TRP A 17 4.77 2.98 6.75
CA TRP A 17 4.65 1.95 5.71
C TRP A 17 3.26 1.92 5.08
N ASP A 18 3.19 1.32 3.90
CA ASP A 18 1.96 0.80 3.32
C ASP A 18 2.08 -0.71 3.26
N TRP A 19 1.09 -1.43 3.75
CA TRP A 19 1.05 -2.89 3.72
C TRP A 19 -0.27 -3.35 3.11
N PHE A 20 -0.21 -4.40 2.28
CA PHE A 20 -1.32 -4.94 1.52
C PHE A 20 -1.36 -6.45 1.73
N SER A 21 -2.56 -6.96 2.02
CA SER A 21 -2.89 -8.38 2.01
C SER A 21 -4.15 -8.58 1.18
N LEU A 22 -4.00 -9.21 0.01
CA LEU A 22 -5.03 -9.30 -1.01
C LEU A 22 -5.30 -10.77 -1.33
N GLN A 23 -6.57 -11.13 -1.36
CA GLN A 23 -7.04 -12.47 -1.65
C GLN A 23 -7.93 -12.42 -2.89
N MET A 24 -7.47 -13.06 -3.96
CA MET A 24 -8.22 -13.14 -5.22
C MET A 24 -9.21 -14.31 -5.18
N GLU A 25 -10.28 -14.22 -5.96
CA GLU A 25 -11.31 -15.27 -6.05
C GLU A 25 -10.79 -16.60 -6.60
N ASP A 26 -9.70 -16.58 -7.37
CA ASP A 26 -9.04 -17.78 -7.89
C ASP A 26 -8.14 -18.49 -6.86
N GLY A 27 -8.10 -17.98 -5.63
CA GLY A 27 -7.27 -18.50 -4.53
C GLY A 27 -5.84 -17.95 -4.52
N THR A 28 -5.50 -17.03 -5.42
CA THR A 28 -4.20 -16.35 -5.38
C THR A 28 -4.17 -15.33 -4.24
N ASP A 29 -3.20 -15.48 -3.35
CA ASP A 29 -2.87 -14.45 -2.35
C ASP A 29 -1.72 -13.57 -2.84
N VAL A 30 -1.85 -12.25 -2.62
CA VAL A 30 -0.81 -11.25 -2.90
C VAL A 30 -0.55 -10.43 -1.65
N MET A 31 0.71 -10.38 -1.23
CA MET A 31 1.19 -9.52 -0.17
C MET A 31 2.13 -8.47 -0.77
N ALA A 32 2.06 -7.23 -0.32
CA ALA A 32 3.05 -6.22 -0.68
C ALA A 32 3.23 -5.23 0.46
N PHE A 33 4.46 -4.83 0.74
CA PHE A 33 4.74 -3.74 1.67
C PHE A 33 5.77 -2.78 1.09
N ARG A 34 5.59 -1.51 1.44
CA ARG A 34 6.55 -0.45 1.13
C ARG A 34 6.83 0.37 2.36
N LEU A 35 8.10 0.62 2.63
CA LEU A 35 8.55 1.45 3.74
C LEU A 35 8.92 2.84 3.20
N ARG A 36 8.29 3.87 3.76
CA ARG A 36 8.60 5.26 3.47
C ARG A 36 9.67 5.74 4.42
N ARG A 37 10.74 6.29 3.88
CA ARG A 37 11.80 6.96 4.65
C ARG A 37 11.40 8.42 4.94
N GLN A 38 11.94 8.99 6.01
CA GLN A 38 11.72 10.39 6.37
C GLN A 38 12.29 11.39 5.33
N ASP A 39 13.28 10.98 4.54
CA ASP A 39 13.83 11.76 3.42
C ASP A 39 12.87 11.84 2.21
N GLY A 40 11.75 11.09 2.26
CA GLY A 40 10.74 11.00 1.19
C GLY A 40 11.03 9.92 0.15
N GLY A 41 12.14 9.18 0.30
CA GLY A 41 12.44 8.02 -0.51
C GLY A 41 11.73 6.76 -0.04
N TRP A 42 11.86 5.71 -0.85
CA TRP A 42 11.46 4.36 -0.47
C TRP A 42 12.67 3.62 0.09
N ASP A 43 12.44 2.78 1.09
CA ASP A 43 13.48 1.91 1.63
C ASP A 43 13.81 0.79 0.61
N PRO A 44 15.07 0.35 0.46
CA PRO A 44 15.42 -0.75 -0.43
C PRO A 44 14.80 -2.10 -0.01
N PHE A 45 14.35 -2.27 1.23
CA PHE A 45 13.78 -3.51 1.73
C PHE A 45 12.28 -3.68 1.44
N ASN A 46 11.69 -2.91 0.51
CA ASN A 46 10.32 -3.19 0.04
C ASN A 46 10.25 -4.58 -0.57
N ALA A 47 9.17 -5.31 -0.29
CA ALA A 47 9.00 -6.65 -0.82
C ALA A 47 7.53 -7.06 -0.79
N GLY A 48 7.26 -8.25 -1.32
CA GLY A 48 5.95 -8.85 -1.33
C GLY A 48 5.98 -10.34 -1.62
N SER A 49 4.82 -10.90 -1.90
CA SER A 49 4.68 -12.24 -2.42
C SER A 49 3.48 -12.35 -3.37
N TYR A 50 3.56 -13.29 -4.30
CA TYR A 50 2.47 -13.67 -5.20
C TYR A 50 2.31 -15.19 -5.18
N ALA A 51 1.14 -15.68 -4.76
CA ALA A 51 0.87 -17.10 -4.57
C ALA A 51 1.96 -17.80 -3.73
N GLY A 52 2.44 -17.13 -2.67
CA GLY A 52 3.51 -17.63 -1.79
C GLY A 52 4.93 -17.52 -2.35
N HIS A 53 5.14 -17.02 -3.58
CA HIS A 53 6.46 -16.76 -4.13
C HIS A 53 6.93 -15.35 -3.80
N TRP A 54 8.16 -15.22 -3.32
CA TRP A 54 8.78 -13.92 -3.00
C TRP A 54 8.81 -12.96 -4.20
N LEU A 55 8.55 -11.68 -3.94
CA LEU A 55 8.73 -10.56 -4.85
C LEU A 55 9.68 -9.54 -4.19
N GLY A 56 10.77 -9.22 -4.86
CA GLY A 56 11.64 -8.09 -4.48
C GLY A 56 11.02 -6.75 -4.88
N ALA A 57 11.64 -5.66 -4.45
CA ALA A 57 11.19 -4.30 -4.72
C ALA A 57 10.98 -3.98 -6.21
N ASP A 58 11.79 -4.57 -7.10
CA ASP A 58 11.75 -4.33 -8.55
C ASP A 58 10.76 -5.25 -9.28
N ASP A 59 10.19 -6.25 -8.60
CA ASP A 59 9.25 -7.21 -9.20
C ASP A 59 7.82 -6.68 -9.27
N PHE A 60 7.52 -5.60 -8.54
CA PHE A 60 6.21 -4.97 -8.52
C PHE A 60 6.29 -3.44 -8.45
N SER A 61 5.21 -2.78 -8.86
CA SER A 61 5.05 -1.34 -8.66
C SER A 61 3.71 -1.04 -8.00
N LEU A 62 3.72 -0.15 -7.02
CA LEU A 62 2.52 0.34 -6.36
C LEU A 62 2.37 1.84 -6.61
N LYS A 63 1.27 2.23 -7.25
CA LYS A 63 0.94 3.62 -7.57
C LYS A 63 -0.33 4.02 -6.85
N VAL A 64 -0.28 5.12 -6.10
CA VAL A 64 -1.48 5.73 -5.52
C VAL A 64 -2.30 6.39 -6.62
N THR A 65 -3.59 6.08 -6.68
CA THR A 65 -4.53 6.62 -7.68
C THR A 65 -5.59 7.53 -7.07
N ASP A 66 -5.87 7.41 -5.78
CA ASP A 66 -6.82 8.28 -5.07
C ASP A 66 -6.38 8.55 -3.62
N VAL A 67 -6.96 9.59 -3.01
CA VAL A 67 -6.65 10.05 -1.66
C VAL A 67 -7.94 10.40 -0.92
N TRP A 68 -8.07 9.88 0.29
CA TRP A 68 -9.11 10.27 1.22
C TRP A 68 -8.54 11.18 2.31
N LYS A 69 -9.26 12.26 2.62
CA LYS A 69 -8.92 13.15 3.73
C LYS A 69 -9.85 12.87 4.89
N SER A 70 -9.29 12.52 6.05
CA SER A 70 -10.06 12.38 7.27
C SER A 70 -10.75 13.70 7.62
N PRO A 71 -12.09 13.72 7.75
CA PRO A 71 -12.81 14.91 8.18
C PRO A 71 -12.52 15.24 9.66
N THR A 72 -12.07 14.26 10.44
CA THR A 72 -11.83 14.39 11.87
C THR A 72 -10.41 14.87 12.16
N SER A 73 -9.40 14.23 11.59
CA SER A 73 -7.99 14.54 11.86
C SER A 73 -7.37 15.51 10.85
N GLY A 74 -8.01 15.66 9.68
CA GLY A 74 -7.47 16.41 8.55
C GLY A 74 -6.32 15.71 7.82
N VAL A 75 -5.93 14.50 8.27
CA VAL A 75 -4.86 13.69 7.65
C VAL A 75 -5.35 13.15 6.31
N GLU A 76 -4.46 13.13 5.33
CA GLU A 76 -4.73 12.52 4.04
C GLU A 76 -4.04 11.16 3.92
N TYR A 77 -4.81 10.17 3.51
CA TYR A 77 -4.40 8.79 3.31
C TYR A 77 -4.62 8.41 1.85
N PRO A 78 -3.70 7.66 1.22
CA PRO A 78 -4.01 6.94 -0.01
C PRO A 78 -5.28 6.12 0.16
N ALA A 79 -6.16 6.19 -0.83
CA ALA A 79 -7.48 5.56 -0.82
C ALA A 79 -7.80 4.94 -2.19
N GLY A 80 -6.75 4.56 -2.92
CA GLY A 80 -6.85 3.96 -4.24
C GLY A 80 -5.45 3.64 -4.73
N TRP A 81 -5.26 2.44 -5.27
CA TRP A 81 -3.96 1.98 -5.74
C TRP A 81 -4.05 1.17 -7.04
N GLU A 82 -2.98 1.25 -7.82
CA GLU A 82 -2.65 0.33 -8.91
C GLU A 82 -1.40 -0.46 -8.51
N LEU A 83 -1.55 -1.78 -8.36
CA LEU A 83 -0.47 -2.73 -8.10
C LEU A 83 -0.19 -3.53 -9.38
N ALA A 84 0.99 -3.36 -9.97
CA ALA A 84 1.43 -4.10 -11.14
C ALA A 84 2.51 -5.13 -10.77
N ILE A 85 2.40 -6.34 -11.32
CA ILE A 85 3.40 -7.41 -11.19
C ILE A 85 3.71 -7.89 -12.62
N PRO A 86 4.65 -7.24 -13.34
CA PRO A 86 4.85 -7.45 -14.77
C PRO A 86 5.21 -8.88 -15.14
N SER A 87 6.03 -9.56 -14.32
CA SER A 87 6.43 -10.96 -14.53
C SER A 87 5.26 -11.95 -14.51
N ARG A 88 4.10 -11.54 -13.98
CA ARG A 88 2.85 -12.32 -13.94
C ARG A 88 1.78 -11.79 -14.89
N GLY A 89 2.04 -10.69 -15.61
CA GLY A 89 1.06 -10.03 -16.46
C GLY A 89 -0.13 -9.47 -15.68
N LYS A 90 0.04 -9.14 -14.39
CA LYS A 90 -1.04 -8.72 -13.50
C LYS A 90 -1.02 -7.22 -13.25
N LEU A 91 -2.21 -6.63 -13.25
CA LEU A 91 -2.48 -5.26 -12.84
C LEU A 91 -3.77 -5.25 -12.01
N TYR A 92 -3.63 -4.96 -10.72
CA TYR A 92 -4.72 -4.89 -9.76
C TYR A 92 -5.05 -3.44 -9.46
N ARG A 93 -6.33 -3.09 -9.55
CA ARG A 93 -6.89 -1.86 -8.96
C ARG A 93 -7.47 -2.18 -7.61
N ILE A 94 -7.03 -1.43 -6.60
CA ILE A 94 -7.36 -1.65 -5.21
C ILE A 94 -8.10 -0.40 -4.73
N GLU A 95 -9.30 -0.58 -4.21
CA GLU A 95 -10.17 0.51 -3.76
C GLU A 95 -10.69 0.17 -2.35
N PRO A 96 -10.68 1.11 -1.39
CA PRO A 96 -11.34 0.92 -0.11
C PRO A 96 -12.80 0.53 -0.28
N ALA A 97 -13.24 -0.50 0.45
CA ALA A 97 -14.65 -0.89 0.51
C ALA A 97 -15.51 0.20 1.18
N MET A 98 -14.89 1.00 2.05
CA MET A 98 -15.44 2.23 2.61
C MET A 98 -14.31 3.25 2.85
N ALA A 99 -14.61 4.54 2.74
CA ALA A 99 -13.60 5.59 2.78
C ALA A 99 -13.06 5.86 4.21
N ASP A 100 -13.95 5.87 5.21
CA ASP A 100 -13.59 6.18 6.60
C ASP A 100 -13.27 4.90 7.37
N GLN A 101 -11.98 4.57 7.43
CA GLN A 101 -11.43 3.46 8.20
C GLN A 101 -10.21 3.92 9.03
N GLU A 102 -10.20 5.20 9.44
CA GLU A 102 -9.16 5.75 10.32
C GLU A 102 -9.40 5.29 11.77
N LEU A 103 -8.38 4.66 12.38
CA LEU A 103 -8.41 4.32 13.79
C LEU A 103 -7.62 5.34 14.62
N GLN A 104 -8.29 5.91 15.62
CA GLN A 104 -7.72 6.92 16.51
C GLN A 104 -7.24 6.32 17.83
N VAL A 105 -6.15 5.54 17.77
CA VAL A 105 -5.45 5.03 18.97
C VAL A 105 -4.17 5.82 19.23
N SER A 106 -3.29 5.36 20.14
CA SER A 106 -2.05 6.05 20.53
C SER A 106 -1.10 6.34 19.36
N VAL A 107 -1.15 5.51 18.31
CA VAL A 107 -0.58 5.78 16.97
C VAL A 107 -1.76 5.83 16.00
N ARG A 108 -1.90 6.91 15.22
CA ARG A 108 -2.93 6.96 14.18
C ARG A 108 -2.52 6.09 13.01
N TYR A 109 -3.39 5.19 12.59
CA TYR A 109 -3.23 4.41 11.36
C TYR A 109 -4.58 4.26 10.66
N TRP A 110 -4.51 4.04 9.36
CA TRP A 110 -5.67 3.65 8.56
C TRP A 110 -5.54 2.16 8.29
N GLU A 111 -6.54 1.38 8.68
CA GLU A 111 -6.61 -0.04 8.40
C GLU A 111 -7.98 -0.29 7.80
N GLY A 112 -8.01 -0.72 6.55
CA GLY A 112 -9.28 -0.80 5.86
C GLY A 112 -9.42 -1.96 4.92
N ALA A 113 -10.62 -2.54 4.93
CA ALA A 113 -11.04 -3.50 3.93
C ALA A 113 -11.02 -2.85 2.54
N VAL A 114 -10.49 -3.56 1.56
CA VAL A 114 -10.40 -3.14 0.17
C VAL A 114 -11.04 -4.18 -0.75
N THR A 115 -11.49 -3.73 -1.91
CA THR A 115 -11.88 -4.57 -3.04
C THR A 115 -10.82 -4.49 -4.13
N ILE A 116 -10.62 -5.60 -4.84
CA ILE A 116 -9.66 -5.69 -5.93
C ILE A 116 -10.41 -5.90 -7.25
N LYS A 117 -9.97 -5.22 -8.30
CA LYS A 117 -10.45 -5.38 -9.67
C LYS A 117 -9.27 -5.60 -10.61
N GLU A 118 -9.33 -6.61 -11.45
CA GLU A 118 -8.45 -6.75 -12.61
C GLU A 118 -9.04 -6.04 -13.84
N ALA A 119 -8.19 -5.69 -14.80
CA ALA A 119 -8.61 -4.96 -15.99
C ALA A 119 -9.77 -5.65 -16.73
N HIS A 120 -10.80 -4.89 -17.09
CA HIS A 120 -12.02 -5.35 -17.78
C HIS A 120 -12.87 -6.39 -17.02
N SER A 121 -12.59 -6.59 -15.74
CA SER A 121 -13.30 -7.52 -14.86
C SER A 121 -14.10 -6.78 -13.79
N GLY A 122 -15.05 -7.46 -13.15
CA GLY A 122 -15.72 -6.97 -11.94
C GLY A 122 -14.77 -6.97 -10.74
N VAL A 123 -15.33 -7.00 -9.53
CA VAL A 123 -14.53 -7.29 -8.33
C VAL A 123 -14.02 -8.73 -8.45
N THR A 124 -12.72 -8.93 -8.28
CA THR A 124 -12.01 -10.21 -8.43
C THR A 124 -11.28 -10.62 -7.15
N GLY A 125 -11.47 -9.88 -6.06
CA GLY A 125 -10.84 -10.16 -4.78
C GLY A 125 -11.19 -9.16 -3.69
N VAL A 126 -10.78 -9.49 -2.47
CA VAL A 126 -10.91 -8.67 -1.27
C VAL A 126 -9.60 -8.65 -0.52
N GLY A 127 -9.42 -7.69 0.38
CA GLY A 127 -8.19 -7.63 1.16
C GLY A 127 -8.22 -6.59 2.26
N TYR A 128 -7.06 -6.37 2.85
CA TYR A 128 -6.80 -5.33 3.82
C TYR A 128 -5.59 -4.51 3.41
N VAL A 129 -5.65 -3.21 3.72
CA VAL A 129 -4.53 -2.30 3.58
C VAL A 129 -4.30 -1.59 4.91
N GLU A 130 -3.05 -1.54 5.34
CA GLU A 130 -2.61 -0.82 6.53
C GLU A 130 -1.66 0.30 6.14
N LEU A 131 -1.93 1.50 6.66
CA LEU A 131 -1.22 2.73 6.34
C LEU A 131 -0.81 3.44 7.64
N VAL A 132 0.51 3.57 7.85
CA VAL A 132 1.06 4.18 9.07
C VAL A 132 1.87 5.43 8.75
N GLY A 133 1.88 6.45 9.62
CA GLY A 133 2.79 7.59 9.49
C GLY A 133 2.35 8.72 8.55
N TYR A 134 1.10 8.70 8.08
CA TYR A 134 0.52 9.75 7.21
C TYR A 134 0.16 11.05 7.95
N ALA A 135 0.06 11.01 9.28
CA ALA A 135 -0.16 12.21 10.09
C ALA A 135 1.05 13.16 10.13
N ALA A 136 2.21 12.74 9.62
CA ALA A 136 3.37 13.61 9.43
C ALA A 136 3.16 14.55 8.23
N ARG A 137 3.48 15.84 8.41
CA ARG A 137 3.04 16.98 7.59
C ARG A 137 3.44 16.97 6.09
N ASP A 138 4.37 16.10 5.65
CA ASP A 138 5.15 16.35 4.44
C ASP A 138 5.08 15.29 3.32
N TRP A 139 4.22 14.26 3.43
CA TRP A 139 4.21 13.18 2.42
C TRP A 139 3.74 13.66 1.02
N ARG A 140 2.87 14.68 0.96
CA ARG A 140 2.26 15.19 -0.29
C ARG A 140 3.24 15.89 -1.23
N ALA A 141 4.20 16.65 -0.69
CA ALA A 141 5.13 17.46 -1.51
C ALA A 141 6.06 16.63 -2.40
N ARG A 142 6.02 15.30 -2.26
CA ARG A 142 7.02 14.35 -2.79
C ARG A 142 6.42 13.27 -3.70
N ARG A 143 5.10 13.32 -3.95
CA ARG A 143 4.38 12.42 -4.88
C ARG A 143 4.76 12.66 -6.33
N ASP A 144 5.00 13.92 -6.69
CA ASP A 144 5.21 14.35 -8.08
C ASP A 144 6.64 14.10 -8.59
N SER A 145 7.51 13.51 -7.77
CA SER A 145 8.94 13.27 -8.09
C SER A 145 9.28 11.82 -8.46
N ASN A 146 8.32 10.91 -8.61
CA ASN A 146 8.63 9.57 -9.11
C ASN A 146 8.75 9.60 -10.65
N PRO A 147 9.93 9.37 -11.24
CA PRO A 147 10.07 9.36 -12.68
C PRO A 147 9.27 8.19 -13.25
N GLN A 148 8.47 8.48 -14.28
CA GLN A 148 7.95 7.44 -15.18
C GLN A 148 9.12 6.58 -15.66
N PRO A 149 8.98 5.24 -15.75
CA PRO A 149 10.01 4.45 -16.42
C PRO A 149 10.12 4.97 -17.86
N SER A 150 11.31 5.47 -18.21
CA SER A 150 11.63 5.80 -19.59
C SER A 150 11.49 4.54 -20.42
N GLY A 151 10.43 4.49 -21.24
CA GLY A 151 10.21 3.45 -22.24
C GLY A 151 11.32 3.41 -23.30
N PRO A 152 11.35 2.34 -24.10
CA PRO A 152 12.51 1.92 -24.89
C PRO A 152 13.00 2.95 -25.91
#